data_AF-A0A803YBC2-F1
#
_entry.id   AF-A0A803YBC2-F1
#
_cell.length_a   1.000
_cell.length_b   1.000
_cell.length_c   1.000
_cell.angle_alpha   90.00
_cell.angle_beta   90.00
_cell.angle_gamma   90.00
#
_symmetry.space_group_name_H-M   'P 1'
#
loop_
_entity.id
_entity.type
_entity.pdbx_description
1 polymer ?
#
loop_
_entity_poly.entity_id
_entity_poly.type
_entity_poly.pdbx_seq_one_letter_code
_entity_poly.pdbx_strand_id
1 'polypeptide(L)'
;IERIGEFFRKQTYALKHQFQTVPTIHYVEGSFSVTPIDSCHPGFGRNDITHRSCAGCCVVCSPGTYSPDSAGSCRLCARHRAAGYGAKSCP
;
A
#
# COMPACT_ATOMS: atom_id res chain seq x y z
N ILE A 1 9.05 -0.50 1.78
CA ILE A 1 9.16 -0.58 3.26
C ILE A 1 10.62 -0.51 3.71
N GLU A 2 11.54 -1.25 3.06
CA GLU A 2 12.98 -1.21 3.35
C GLU A 2 13.57 0.21 3.45
N ARG A 3 13.21 1.10 2.52
CA ARG A 3 13.72 2.48 2.49
C ARG A 3 13.43 3.28 3.77
N ILE A 4 12.28 3.06 4.40
CA ILE A 4 11.89 3.82 5.59
C ILE A 4 12.58 3.26 6.83
N GLY A 5 12.72 1.94 6.94
CA GLY A 5 13.52 1.31 7.99
C GLY A 5 15.00 1.67 7.86
N GLU A 6 15.52 1.73 6.64
CA GLU A 6 16.89 2.16 6.35
C GLU A 6 17.13 3.61 6.77
N PHE A 7 16.17 4.50 6.53
CA PHE A 7 16.24 5.89 6.97
C PHE A 7 16.43 5.99 8.49
N PHE A 8 15.56 5.34 9.28
CA PHE A 8 15.65 5.39 10.74
C PHE A 8 16.95 4.76 11.26
N ARG A 9 17.44 3.67 10.64
CA ARG A 9 18.74 3.08 10.99
C ARG A 9 19.91 4.04 10.75
N LYS A 10 19.91 4.77 9.62
CA LYS A 10 20.92 5.79 9.32
C LYS A 10 20.83 6.96 10.30
N GLN A 11 19.62 7.38 10.67
CA GLN A 11 19.42 8.43 11.66
C GLN A 11 19.99 8.02 13.03
N THR A 12 19.73 6.80 13.51
CA THR A 12 20.31 6.27 14.77
C THR A 12 21.83 6.27 14.72
N TYR A 13 22.42 5.86 13.59
CA TYR A 13 23.86 5.87 13.42
C TYR A 13 24.43 7.29 13.52
N ALA A 14 23.83 8.25 12.80
CA ALA A 14 24.24 9.65 12.86
C ALA A 14 24.14 10.20 14.30
N LEU A 15 23.00 9.97 14.99
CA LEU A 15 22.80 10.38 16.38
C LEU A 15 23.89 9.88 17.34
N LYS A 16 24.36 8.64 17.17
CA LYS A 16 25.39 8.03 18.03
C LYS A 16 26.82 8.48 17.72
N HIS A 17 27.13 8.84 16.47
CA HIS A 17 28.52 9.01 16.02
C HIS A 17 28.86 10.41 15.48
N GLN A 18 27.87 11.19 15.08
CA GLN A 18 28.06 12.48 14.39
C GLN A 18 27.54 13.66 15.20
N PHE A 19 26.56 13.45 16.08
CA PHE A 19 26.04 14.50 16.95
C PHE A 19 26.78 14.53 18.28
N GLN A 20 27.27 15.71 18.67
CA GLN A 20 27.91 15.92 19.98
C GLN A 20 26.89 15.93 21.13
N THR A 21 25.65 16.30 20.84
CA THR A 21 24.54 16.36 21.80
C THR A 21 23.28 15.80 21.16
N VAL A 22 22.49 15.04 21.92
CA VAL A 22 21.23 14.47 21.43
C VAL A 22 20.21 15.59 21.19
N PRO A 23 19.63 15.71 19.99
CA PRO A 23 18.59 16.70 19.70
C PRO A 23 17.32 16.45 20.51
N THR A 24 16.56 17.51 20.81
CA THR A 24 15.27 17.42 21.49
C THR A 24 14.28 16.51 20.77
N ILE A 25 14.29 16.52 19.43
CA ILE A 25 13.52 15.62 18.58
C ILE A 25 14.49 14.60 17.98
N HIS A 26 14.43 13.36 18.45
CA HIS A 26 15.25 12.26 17.95
C HIS A 26 14.44 10.97 17.87
N TYR A 27 14.91 10.06 17.01
CA TYR A 27 14.36 8.72 16.91
C TYR A 27 14.87 7.86 18.08
N VAL A 28 13.96 7.12 18.72
CA VAL A 28 14.29 6.16 19.78
C VAL A 28 14.43 4.78 19.16
N GLU A 29 15.59 4.15 19.34
CA GLU A 29 15.85 2.84 18.77
C GLU A 29 14.83 1.80 19.25
N GLY A 30 14.23 1.06 18.32
CA GLY A 30 13.19 0.07 18.61
C GLY A 30 11.78 0.63 18.74
N SER A 31 11.58 1.96 18.69
CA SER A 31 10.24 2.56 18.72
C SER A 31 9.53 2.54 17.37
N PHE A 32 10.23 2.16 16.29
CA PHE A 32 9.65 2.06 14.96
C PHE A 32 8.99 0.71 14.74
N SER A 33 7.68 0.71 14.52
CA SER A 33 6.91 -0.44 14.07
C SER A 33 6.25 -0.12 12.74
N VAL A 34 6.35 -1.04 11.78
CA VAL A 34 5.64 -0.96 10.50
C VAL A 34 4.82 -2.20 10.33
N THR A 35 3.52 -2.01 10.14
CA THR A 35 2.65 -3.05 9.64
C THR A 35 2.51 -2.85 8.13
N PRO A 36 3.02 -3.76 7.28
CA PRO A 36 2.70 -3.73 5.87
C PRO A 36 1.19 -3.88 5.73
N ILE A 37 0.52 -2.83 5.23
CA ILE A 37 -0.90 -2.93 4.90
C ILE A 37 -0.97 -3.39 3.46
N ASP A 38 -1.34 -4.65 3.30
CA ASP A 38 -1.50 -5.30 2.02
C ASP A 38 -2.82 -4.88 1.38
N SER A 39 -2.84 -3.67 0.85
CA SER A 39 -4.06 -3.01 0.37
C SER A 39 -3.89 -2.49 -1.05
N CYS A 40 -5.00 -2.53 -1.80
CA CYS A 40 -5.08 -1.89 -3.10
C CYS A 40 -5.74 -0.52 -2.94
N HIS A 41 -5.33 0.45 -3.76
CA HIS A 41 -6.08 1.71 -3.81
C HIS A 41 -7.50 1.46 -4.37
N PRO A 42 -8.51 2.23 -3.95
CA PRO A 42 -9.84 2.13 -4.55
C PRO A 42 -9.78 2.25 -6.09
N GLY A 43 -10.51 1.36 -6.77
CA GLY A 43 -10.42 1.15 -8.21
C GLY A 43 -9.38 0.09 -8.63
N PHE A 44 -8.60 -0.43 -7.70
CA PHE A 44 -7.64 -1.52 -7.93
C PHE A 44 -7.99 -2.73 -7.06
N GLY A 45 -7.62 -3.90 -7.53
CA GLY A 45 -7.78 -5.16 -6.80
C GLY A 45 -6.83 -6.22 -7.34
N ARG A 46 -6.69 -7.31 -6.61
CA ARG A 46 -5.93 -8.49 -7.04
C ARG A 46 -6.78 -9.36 -7.91
N ASN A 47 -6.14 -9.95 -8.91
CA ASN A 47 -6.79 -10.92 -9.77
C ASN A 47 -5.81 -12.05 -10.12
N ASP A 48 -5.80 -13.07 -9.27
CA ASP A 48 -4.91 -14.23 -9.40
C ASP A 48 -5.25 -15.11 -10.62
N ILE A 49 -6.44 -14.91 -11.20
CA ILE A 49 -6.94 -15.66 -12.35
C ILE A 49 -6.34 -15.09 -13.65
N THR A 50 -6.32 -13.76 -13.81
CA THR A 50 -5.76 -13.10 -15.01
C THR A 50 -4.29 -12.72 -14.87
N HIS A 51 -3.82 -12.42 -13.66
CA HIS A 51 -2.45 -11.99 -13.40
C HIS A 51 -1.69 -13.02 -12.55
N ARG A 52 -1.66 -14.27 -13.02
CA ARG A 52 -1.00 -15.40 -12.33
C ARG A 52 0.50 -15.18 -12.07
N SER A 53 1.17 -14.34 -12.86
CA SER A 53 2.56 -13.94 -12.66
C SER A 53 2.77 -12.96 -11.50
N CYS A 54 1.71 -12.35 -10.98
CA CYS A 54 1.74 -11.48 -9.81
C CYS A 54 0.42 -11.53 -9.03
N ALA A 55 0.17 -12.64 -8.33
CA ALA A 55 -1.00 -12.81 -7.46
C ALA A 55 -1.11 -11.73 -6.35
N GLY A 56 0.01 -11.09 -5.98
CA GLY A 56 0.02 -9.97 -5.03
C GLY A 56 -0.24 -8.59 -5.65
N CYS A 57 -0.27 -8.45 -6.98
CA CYS A 57 -0.33 -7.14 -7.63
C CYS A 57 -1.73 -6.54 -7.57
N CYS A 58 -1.81 -5.27 -7.17
CA CYS A 58 -3.00 -4.46 -7.35
C CYS A 58 -3.09 -3.99 -8.80
N VAL A 59 -3.99 -4.60 -9.56
CA VAL A 59 -4.27 -4.23 -10.95
C VAL A 59 -5.55 -3.41 -11.02
N VAL A 60 -5.69 -2.60 -12.07
CA VAL A 60 -6.90 -1.80 -12.28
C VAL A 60 -8.11 -2.72 -12.45
N CYS A 61 -9.23 -2.40 -11.79
CA CYS A 61 -10.46 -3.18 -11.94
C CYS A 61 -10.97 -3.11 -13.39
N SER A 62 -11.32 -4.27 -13.95
CA SER A 62 -11.85 -4.38 -15.31
C SER A 62 -13.25 -3.76 -15.43
N PRO A 63 -13.70 -3.43 -16.65
CA PRO A 63 -15.03 -2.90 -16.86
C PRO A 63 -16.12 -3.83 -16.32
N GLY A 64 -17.13 -3.25 -15.69
CA GLY A 64 -18.20 -4.00 -15.00
C GLY A 64 -17.82 -4.49 -13.60
N THR A 65 -16.62 -4.16 -13.11
CA THR A 65 -16.20 -4.39 -11.72
C THR A 65 -15.80 -3.07 -11.04
N TYR A 66 -15.86 -3.04 -9.72
CA TYR A 66 -15.51 -1.88 -8.92
C TYR A 66 -14.80 -2.28 -7.62
N SER A 67 -14.03 -1.35 -7.06
CA SER A 67 -13.37 -1.52 -5.75
C SER A 67 -13.56 -0.22 -4.94
N PRO A 68 -14.51 -0.19 -3.99
CA PRO A 68 -14.90 1.03 -3.27
C PRO A 68 -13.93 1.39 -2.14
N ASP A 69 -13.36 0.37 -1.52
CA ASP A 69 -12.46 0.45 -0.40
C ASP A 69 -11.09 -0.09 -0.80
N SER A 70 -10.22 -0.18 0.18
CA SER A 70 -8.90 -0.76 -0.01
C SER A 70 -8.92 -2.29 -0.04
N ALA A 71 -10.08 -2.90 -0.29
CA ALA A 71 -10.22 -4.34 -0.41
C ALA A 71 -9.31 -4.84 -1.54
N GLY A 72 -8.58 -5.90 -1.24
CA GLY A 72 -7.64 -6.51 -2.18
C GLY A 72 -8.28 -7.17 -3.39
N SER A 73 -9.57 -6.99 -3.69
CA SER A 73 -10.25 -7.63 -4.83
C SER A 73 -11.35 -6.76 -5.45
N CYS A 74 -11.48 -6.83 -6.77
CA CYS A 74 -12.53 -6.15 -7.52
C CYS A 74 -13.86 -6.92 -7.41
N ARG A 75 -14.95 -6.20 -7.17
CA ARG A 75 -16.32 -6.75 -7.05
C ARG A 75 -17.11 -6.53 -8.32
N LEU A 76 -17.96 -7.48 -8.69
CA LEU A 76 -18.86 -7.35 -9.84
C LEU A 76 -19.97 -6.32 -9.58
N CYS A 77 -20.30 -5.51 -10.58
CA CYS A 77 -21.49 -4.68 -10.56
C CYS A 77 -22.74 -5.54 -10.82
N ALA A 78 -23.71 -5.51 -9.89
CA ALA A 78 -24.93 -6.33 -9.94
C ALA A 78 -25.77 -6.18 -11.22
N ARG A 79 -25.58 -5.11 -12.00
CA ARG A 79 -26.35 -4.84 -13.23
C ARG A 79 -25.50 -4.77 -14.51
N HIS A 80 -24.25 -5.24 -14.51
CA HIS A 80 -23.34 -5.16 -15.67
C HIS A 80 -23.27 -3.76 -16.32
N ARG A 81 -23.52 -2.69 -15.56
CA ARG A 81 -23.60 -1.34 -16.11
C ARG A 81 -22.24 -0.71 -16.13
N ALA A 82 -21.66 -0.61 -17.34
CA ALA A 82 -20.74 0.41 -17.88
C ALA A 82 -19.68 1.05 -16.95
N ALA A 83 -19.38 0.45 -15.80
CA ALA A 83 -18.32 0.89 -14.92
C ALA A 83 -17.04 0.71 -15.74
N GLY A 84 -16.37 1.82 -16.05
CA GLY A 84 -15.12 1.80 -16.80
C GLY A 84 -14.00 1.15 -16.00
N TYR A 85 -12.82 1.07 -16.59
CA TYR A 85 -11.64 0.63 -15.85
C TYR A 85 -11.43 1.48 -14.59
N GLY A 86 -11.14 0.83 -13.47
CA GLY A 86 -10.81 1.52 -12.22
C GLY A 86 -12.00 2.12 -11.46
N ALA A 87 -13.21 1.64 -11.72
CA ALA A 87 -14.39 2.15 -11.03
C ALA A 87 -14.32 1.94 -9.51
N LYS A 88 -14.68 2.99 -8.76
CA LYS A 88 -14.77 2.96 -7.28
C LYS A 88 -16.18 2.66 -6.80
N SER A 89 -17.18 2.78 -7.67
CA SER A 89 -18.58 2.49 -7.38
C SER A 89 -19.26 2.07 -8.67
N CYS A 90 -20.33 1.28 -8.55
CA CYS A 90 -21.23 1.03 -9.66
C CYS A 90 -22.27 2.17 -9.75
N PRO A 91 -22.73 2.53 -10.97
CA PRO A 91 -23.89 3.40 -11.17
C PRO A 91 -25.21 2.75 -10.75
#